data_AF-A0A7C1AH68-F1
#
_entry.id   AF-A0A7C1AH68-F1
#
_cell.length_a   1.000
_cell.length_b   1.000
_cell.length_c   1.000
_cell.angle_alpha   90.00
_cell.angle_beta   90.00
_cell.angle_gamma   90.00
#
_symmetry.space_group_name_H-M   'P 1'
#
loop_
_entity.id
_entity.type
_entity.pdbx_description
1 polymer ?
#
loop_
_entity_poly.entity_id
_entity_poly.type
_entity_poly.pdbx_seq_one_letter_code
_entity_poly.pdbx_strand_id
1 'polypeptide(L)'
;LRDSLENEYEIDVTKYPDFETLLADLDSLESRYGELDFHRKDLLYDIDSISADFLINHIDYAFMAWRERAWAKKLSYEQFREYILPYRGSNEPLEDWRPYFWDKYDALESIMSDPSDPIEAASLINDDIKSWFKFDRRYYMHPTDQGLTEMLENNMGRCEDMTNLTIYAMRANGLAVTSDYTPFWANAGNNHAWNAIVVPDGKVIPFMGAESNPGEYNLRYKLAKVYRKMYSMQKENLVFQDRKQEKMAGWLAGKSYIDVTADYIDVGDVSVTLEAEIPDSIDIAYICVYNDGDWRAIDWGRIQSGAVLFQDMGTDVAYLPAFYINEEIEPCGSPFILHDDMRMEKLTADTTQMISLSLTGTTQIKQDSSTDGVNKINLTAGKEYELFYWDSGWQSHGKKAAGDQPLQFDNVPGNALYWLVADDSDREERIFTYSNGRQVWW
;
A
#
# COMPACT_ATOMS: atom_id res chain seq x y z
N LEU A 1 -12.84 -4.52 -17.06
CA LEU A 1 -12.66 -5.92 -16.60
C LEU A 1 -12.65 -6.85 -17.81
N ARG A 2 -11.94 -7.97 -17.74
CA ARG A 2 -11.99 -9.05 -18.74
C ARG A 2 -12.22 -10.39 -18.07
N ASP A 3 -12.97 -11.26 -18.73
CA ASP A 3 -13.08 -12.67 -18.34
C ASP A 3 -11.96 -13.51 -18.97
N SER A 4 -11.90 -14.80 -18.61
CA SER A 4 -10.95 -15.77 -19.20
C SER A 4 -11.08 -15.99 -20.72
N LEU A 5 -12.15 -15.48 -21.34
CA LEU A 5 -12.41 -15.52 -22.78
C LEU A 5 -12.11 -14.18 -23.47
N GLU A 6 -11.50 -13.23 -22.75
CA GLU A 6 -11.17 -11.88 -23.18
C GLU A 6 -12.38 -10.98 -23.50
N ASN A 7 -13.60 -11.32 -23.03
CA ASN A 7 -14.75 -10.44 -23.15
C ASN A 7 -14.59 -9.23 -22.22
N GLU A 8 -14.84 -8.02 -22.73
CA GLU A 8 -14.71 -6.78 -21.93
C GLU A 8 -16.02 -6.41 -21.23
N TYR A 9 -15.91 -6.06 -19.95
CA TYR A 9 -16.99 -5.55 -19.10
C TYR A 9 -16.58 -4.20 -18.51
N GLU A 10 -17.46 -3.22 -18.65
CA GLU A 10 -17.27 -1.86 -18.13
C GLU A 10 -18.00 -1.71 -16.80
N ILE A 11 -17.29 -1.18 -15.80
CA ILE A 11 -17.85 -0.76 -14.52
C ILE A 11 -17.69 0.75 -14.42
N ASP A 12 -18.81 1.43 -14.23
CA ASP A 12 -18.86 2.86 -13.98
C ASP A 12 -19.25 3.07 -12.52
N VAL A 13 -18.24 3.40 -11.70
CA VAL A 13 -18.37 3.57 -10.24
C VAL A 13 -19.41 4.63 -9.86
N THR A 14 -19.69 5.60 -10.75
CA THR A 14 -20.65 6.68 -10.50
C THR A 14 -22.11 6.23 -10.57
N LYS A 15 -22.39 5.05 -11.17
CA LYS A 15 -23.74 4.49 -11.29
C LYS A 15 -24.24 3.80 -10.01
N TYR A 16 -23.38 3.57 -9.03
CA TYR A 16 -23.70 2.85 -7.80
C TYR A 16 -23.84 3.83 -6.63
N PRO A 17 -24.84 3.67 -5.74
CA PRO A 17 -25.01 4.56 -4.58
C PRO A 17 -23.93 4.38 -3.50
N ASP A 18 -23.35 3.18 -3.38
CA ASP A 18 -22.34 2.82 -2.38
C ASP A 18 -21.46 1.66 -2.88
N PHE A 19 -20.44 1.27 -2.10
CA PHE A 19 -19.47 0.24 -2.50
C PHE A 19 -20.09 -1.16 -2.49
N GLU A 20 -20.99 -1.42 -1.56
CA GLU A 20 -21.61 -2.72 -1.31
C GLU A 20 -22.59 -3.08 -2.44
N THR A 21 -23.30 -2.11 -2.99
CA THR A 21 -24.11 -2.30 -4.21
C THR A 21 -23.26 -2.48 -5.47
N LEU A 22 -22.08 -1.87 -5.54
CA LEU A 22 -21.11 -2.10 -6.62
C LEU A 22 -20.57 -3.53 -6.55
N LEU A 23 -20.10 -3.97 -5.38
CA LEU A 23 -19.61 -5.33 -5.16
C LEU A 23 -20.67 -6.38 -5.48
N ALA A 24 -21.92 -6.19 -5.02
CA ALA A 24 -22.99 -7.15 -5.32
C ALA A 24 -23.27 -7.29 -6.83
N ASP A 25 -23.08 -6.24 -7.64
CA ASP A 25 -23.20 -6.32 -9.10
C ASP A 25 -21.97 -7.00 -9.73
N LEU A 26 -20.76 -6.75 -9.20
CA LEU A 26 -19.54 -7.47 -9.59
C LEU A 26 -19.68 -8.97 -9.32
N ASP A 27 -20.07 -9.39 -8.11
CA ASP A 27 -20.29 -10.79 -7.74
C ASP A 27 -21.31 -11.47 -8.68
N SER A 28 -22.35 -10.72 -9.06
CA SER A 28 -23.38 -11.15 -10.01
C SER A 28 -22.84 -11.29 -11.45
N LEU A 29 -21.91 -10.43 -11.86
CA LEU A 29 -21.20 -10.56 -13.13
C LEU A 29 -20.27 -11.77 -13.11
N GLU A 30 -19.48 -11.94 -12.04
CA GLU A 30 -18.53 -13.06 -11.93
C GLU A 30 -19.24 -14.42 -11.85
N SER A 31 -20.36 -14.49 -11.13
CA SER A 31 -21.22 -15.69 -11.11
C SER A 31 -21.73 -16.10 -12.49
N ARG A 32 -21.83 -15.15 -13.43
CA ARG A 32 -22.30 -15.40 -14.80
C ARG A 32 -21.19 -15.66 -15.80
N TYR A 33 -20.05 -14.99 -15.64
CA TYR A 33 -19.00 -14.94 -16.65
C TYR A 33 -17.66 -15.56 -16.20
N GLY A 34 -17.54 -15.96 -14.94
CA GLY A 34 -16.29 -16.37 -14.31
C GLY A 34 -15.54 -15.17 -13.72
N GLU A 35 -14.33 -15.43 -13.22
CA GLU A 35 -13.44 -14.41 -12.65
C GLU A 35 -13.24 -13.22 -13.61
N LEU A 36 -13.30 -12.01 -13.06
CA LEU A 36 -13.19 -10.77 -13.81
C LEU A 36 -12.03 -9.92 -13.31
N ASP A 37 -11.04 -9.70 -14.18
CA ASP A 37 -9.82 -8.98 -13.79
C ASP A 37 -9.65 -7.65 -14.53
N PHE A 38 -8.94 -6.73 -13.89
CA PHE A 38 -8.45 -5.53 -14.58
C PHE A 38 -7.25 -5.88 -15.45
N HIS A 39 -7.42 -5.71 -16.76
CA HIS A 39 -6.33 -5.84 -17.72
C HIS A 39 -5.95 -4.47 -18.28
N ARG A 40 -4.64 -4.30 -18.55
CA ARG A 40 -4.16 -3.13 -19.29
C ARG A 40 -4.76 -3.16 -20.69
N LYS A 41 -5.63 -2.20 -20.97
CA LYS A 41 -6.28 -2.04 -22.28
C LYS A 41 -5.31 -1.43 -23.29
N ASP A 42 -4.75 -0.28 -22.95
CA ASP A 42 -3.84 0.48 -23.81
C ASP A 42 -2.51 0.77 -23.10
N LEU A 43 -1.42 0.81 -23.87
CA LEU A 43 -0.13 1.31 -23.41
C LEU A 43 0.27 2.50 -24.27
N LEU A 44 0.20 3.70 -23.68
CA LEU A 44 0.55 4.94 -24.35
C LEU A 44 1.94 5.38 -23.88
N TYR A 45 2.89 5.41 -24.80
CA TYR A 45 4.23 5.91 -24.50
C TYR A 45 4.25 7.43 -24.56
N ASP A 46 4.83 8.07 -23.55
CA ASP A 46 4.97 9.52 -23.48
C ASP A 46 5.62 10.13 -24.72
N ILE A 47 6.62 9.46 -25.29
CA ILE A 47 7.33 9.92 -26.49
C ILE A 47 6.42 10.05 -27.71
N ASP A 48 5.30 9.32 -27.72
CA ASP A 48 4.31 9.29 -28.79
C ASP A 48 3.08 10.15 -28.46
N SER A 49 2.78 10.39 -27.18
CA SER A 49 1.54 11.04 -26.73
C SER A 49 1.71 12.47 -26.19
N ILE A 50 2.88 12.82 -25.64
CA ILE A 50 3.10 14.13 -25.03
C ILE A 50 3.53 15.15 -26.08
N SER A 51 2.86 16.31 -26.10
CA SER A 51 3.24 17.43 -26.96
C SER A 51 4.36 18.27 -26.34
N ALA A 52 5.18 18.91 -27.18
CA ALA A 52 6.18 19.87 -26.72
C ALA A 52 5.54 21.05 -25.97
N ASP A 53 4.40 21.55 -26.45
CA ASP A 53 3.68 22.68 -25.83
C ASP A 53 3.21 22.35 -24.41
N PHE A 54 2.71 21.13 -24.18
CA PHE A 54 2.33 20.67 -22.84
C PHE A 54 3.53 20.67 -21.89
N LEU A 55 4.68 20.12 -22.31
CA LEU A 55 5.89 20.10 -21.48
C LEU A 55 6.41 21.51 -21.21
N ILE A 56 6.46 22.38 -22.22
CA ILE A 56 6.89 23.76 -22.08
C ILE A 56 5.99 24.48 -21.08
N ASN A 57 4.67 24.35 -21.21
CA ASN A 57 3.70 24.93 -20.29
C ASN A 57 3.96 24.47 -18.84
N HIS A 58 4.08 23.16 -18.62
CA HIS A 58 4.31 22.64 -17.27
C HIS A 58 5.67 23.06 -16.67
N ILE A 59 6.72 23.13 -17.50
CA ILE A 59 8.05 23.58 -17.07
C ILE A 59 8.02 25.06 -16.72
N ASP A 60 7.39 25.90 -17.53
CA ASP A 60 7.31 27.34 -17.31
C ASP A 60 6.55 27.66 -16.03
N TYR A 61 5.39 27.04 -15.80
CA TYR A 61 4.64 27.19 -14.54
C TYR A 61 5.43 26.66 -13.33
N ALA A 62 6.15 25.55 -13.45
CA ALA A 62 6.98 25.04 -12.36
C ALA A 62 8.10 26.04 -11.98
N PHE A 63 8.80 26.60 -12.96
CA PHE A 63 9.83 27.62 -12.70
C PHE A 63 9.24 28.93 -12.18
N MET A 64 8.08 29.35 -12.69
CA MET A 64 7.35 30.52 -12.21
C MET A 64 7.02 30.34 -10.72
N ALA A 65 6.38 29.23 -10.35
CA ALA A 65 6.03 28.94 -8.96
C ALA A 65 7.26 28.85 -8.05
N TRP A 66 8.33 28.18 -8.48
CA TRP A 66 9.56 28.04 -7.69
C TRP A 66 10.29 29.38 -7.47
N ARG A 67 10.22 30.32 -8.42
CA ARG A 67 10.89 31.62 -8.33
C ARG A 67 10.05 32.69 -7.62
N GLU A 68 8.74 32.68 -7.84
CA GLU A 68 7.86 33.76 -7.40
C GLU A 68 7.33 33.52 -5.99
N ARG A 69 6.91 32.29 -5.67
CA ARG A 69 6.32 31.96 -4.37
C ARG A 69 7.33 32.09 -3.24
N ALA A 70 6.96 32.81 -2.18
CA ALA A 70 7.88 33.16 -1.10
C ALA A 70 8.43 31.94 -0.32
N TRP A 71 7.62 30.91 -0.08
CA TRP A 71 8.04 29.65 0.58
C TRP A 71 9.00 28.79 -0.28
N ALA A 72 8.93 28.91 -1.61
CA ALA A 72 9.70 28.09 -2.53
C ALA A 72 11.19 28.53 -2.65
N LYS A 73 11.50 29.78 -2.30
CA LYS A 73 12.83 30.41 -2.48
C LYS A 73 13.98 29.72 -1.76
N LYS A 74 13.68 28.93 -0.72
CA LYS A 74 14.69 28.21 0.08
C LYS A 74 14.93 26.79 -0.41
N LEU A 75 14.11 26.28 -1.35
CA LEU A 75 14.26 24.93 -1.88
C LEU A 75 15.49 24.85 -2.78
N SER A 76 16.23 23.75 -2.67
CA SER A 76 17.34 23.44 -3.56
C SER A 76 16.85 23.13 -4.97
N TYR A 77 17.77 23.17 -5.94
CA TYR A 77 17.46 22.75 -7.30
C TYR A 77 17.11 21.25 -7.39
N GLU A 78 17.72 20.42 -6.54
CA GLU A 78 17.39 19.01 -6.39
C GLU A 78 15.96 18.81 -5.92
N GLN A 79 15.53 19.53 -4.88
CA GLN A 79 14.16 19.48 -4.37
C GLN A 79 13.16 19.98 -5.42
N PHE A 80 13.49 21.04 -6.15
CA PHE A 80 12.67 21.53 -7.26
C PHE A 80 12.47 20.46 -8.33
N ARG A 81 13.56 19.82 -8.79
CA ARG A 81 13.50 18.79 -9.85
C ARG A 81 12.68 17.58 -9.46
N GLU A 82 12.75 17.18 -8.19
CA GLU A 82 12.12 15.96 -7.71
C GLU A 82 10.68 16.17 -7.26
N TYR A 83 10.37 17.31 -6.64
CA TYR A 83 9.13 17.48 -5.88
C TYR A 83 8.24 18.62 -6.38
N ILE A 84 8.70 19.48 -7.29
CA ILE A 84 7.89 20.55 -7.90
C ILE A 84 7.74 20.35 -9.40
N LEU A 85 8.84 20.14 -10.12
CA LEU A 85 8.91 20.05 -11.57
C LEU A 85 8.03 18.96 -12.20
N PRO A 86 7.88 17.76 -11.62
CA PRO A 86 7.15 16.67 -12.27
C PRO A 86 5.71 17.06 -12.66
N TYR A 87 5.33 16.70 -13.89
CA TYR A 87 4.03 17.02 -14.47
C TYR A 87 2.95 15.95 -14.24
N ARG A 88 3.30 14.84 -13.58
CA ARG A 88 2.40 13.75 -13.17
C ARG A 88 2.74 13.23 -11.77
N GLY A 89 1.76 12.61 -11.12
CA GLY A 89 1.88 11.91 -9.83
C GLY A 89 1.98 10.39 -9.97
N SER A 90 1.32 9.79 -10.97
CA SER A 90 1.29 8.35 -11.24
C SER A 90 1.06 8.05 -12.73
N ASN A 91 -0.02 7.35 -13.09
CA ASN A 91 -0.39 6.94 -14.44
C ASN A 91 -1.73 7.56 -14.90
N GLU A 92 -2.13 8.66 -14.29
CA GLU A 92 -3.32 9.43 -14.65
C GLU A 92 -3.27 9.97 -16.11
N PRO A 93 -4.42 10.35 -16.68
CA PRO A 93 -4.46 11.14 -17.91
C PRO A 93 -3.64 12.44 -17.81
N LEU A 94 -2.98 12.80 -18.92
CA LEU A 94 -2.19 14.04 -19.01
C LEU A 94 -3.13 15.25 -19.14
N GLU A 95 -3.13 16.13 -18.15
CA GLU A 95 -3.99 17.31 -18.13
C GLU A 95 -3.23 18.57 -17.64
N ASP A 96 -3.62 19.74 -18.17
CA ASP A 96 -3.04 21.04 -17.81
C ASP A 96 -3.53 21.54 -16.44
N TRP A 97 -3.14 20.85 -15.38
CA TRP A 97 -3.57 21.16 -14.00
C TRP A 97 -2.86 22.38 -13.39
N ARG A 98 -1.66 22.74 -13.88
CA ARG A 98 -0.88 23.86 -13.31
C ARG A 98 -1.56 25.22 -13.46
N PRO A 99 -2.03 25.64 -14.65
CA PRO A 99 -2.74 26.91 -14.80
C PRO A 99 -3.95 27.02 -13.88
N TYR A 100 -4.77 25.95 -13.81
CA TYR A 100 -5.96 25.91 -12.97
C TYR A 100 -5.64 26.20 -11.49
N PHE A 101 -4.67 25.49 -10.91
CA PHE A 101 -4.32 25.65 -9.50
C PHE A 101 -3.44 26.86 -9.20
N TRP A 102 -2.70 27.37 -10.19
CA TRP A 102 -2.02 28.65 -10.08
C TRP A 102 -3.03 29.78 -9.91
N ASP A 103 -4.02 29.84 -10.80
CA ASP A 103 -5.07 30.87 -10.79
C ASP A 103 -5.98 30.72 -9.57
N LYS A 104 -6.34 29.49 -9.19
CA LYS A 104 -7.21 29.22 -8.03
C LYS A 104 -6.62 29.71 -6.71
N TYR A 105 -5.30 29.68 -6.56
CA TYR A 105 -4.60 30.04 -5.33
C TYR A 105 -3.68 31.27 -5.50
N ASP A 106 -4.04 32.20 -6.40
CA ASP A 106 -3.29 33.43 -6.65
C ASP A 106 -3.13 34.28 -5.37
N ALA A 107 -4.19 34.39 -4.58
CA ALA A 107 -4.30 35.20 -3.37
C ALA A 107 -3.73 34.54 -2.10
N LEU A 108 -3.16 33.33 -2.19
CA LEU A 108 -2.73 32.54 -1.03
C LEU A 108 -1.77 33.31 -0.11
N GLU A 109 -0.75 33.97 -0.67
CA GLU A 109 0.21 34.76 0.10
C GLU A 109 -0.43 35.92 0.88
N SER A 110 -1.56 36.45 0.41
CA SER A 110 -2.23 37.59 1.04
C SER A 110 -3.06 37.23 2.27
N ILE A 111 -3.40 35.94 2.42
CA ILE A 111 -4.21 35.43 3.53
C ILE A 111 -3.38 34.68 4.58
N MET A 112 -2.10 34.42 4.29
CA MET A 112 -1.16 33.78 5.19
C MET A 112 -0.65 34.72 6.27
N SER A 113 -0.35 34.14 7.43
CA SER A 113 0.27 34.81 8.57
C SER A 113 1.78 35.01 8.33
N ASP A 114 2.47 34.00 7.80
CA ASP A 114 3.84 34.07 7.32
C ASP A 114 3.90 33.62 5.85
N PRO A 115 4.00 34.55 4.87
CA PRO A 115 4.07 34.22 3.45
C PRO A 115 5.23 33.29 3.05
N SER A 116 6.21 33.04 3.94
CA SER A 116 7.33 32.13 3.69
C SER A 116 7.15 30.73 4.30
N ASP A 117 6.06 30.47 5.02
CA ASP A 117 5.79 29.18 5.65
C ASP A 117 5.16 28.17 4.65
N PRO A 118 5.89 27.13 4.23
CA PRO A 118 5.33 26.12 3.33
C PRO A 118 4.22 25.27 3.98
N ILE A 119 4.22 25.13 5.31
CA ILE A 119 3.23 24.31 6.02
C ILE A 119 1.90 25.05 6.14
N GLU A 120 1.94 26.37 6.39
CA GLU A 120 0.73 27.19 6.35
C GLU A 120 0.11 27.20 4.94
N ALA A 121 0.93 27.39 3.90
CA ALA A 121 0.47 27.37 2.50
C ALA A 121 -0.16 26.02 2.13
N ALA A 122 0.51 24.92 2.49
CA ALA A 122 0.02 23.57 2.26
C ALA A 122 -1.30 23.30 3.02
N SER A 123 -1.40 23.76 4.27
CA SER A 123 -2.60 23.58 5.08
C SER A 123 -3.80 24.33 4.49
N LEU A 124 -3.62 25.58 4.06
CA LEU A 124 -4.67 26.37 3.43
C LEU A 124 -5.15 25.76 2.10
N ILE A 125 -4.24 25.27 1.26
CA ILE A 125 -4.60 24.55 0.03
C ILE A 125 -5.38 23.27 0.37
N ASN A 126 -4.89 22.49 1.32
CA ASN A 126 -5.51 21.22 1.69
C ASN A 126 -6.87 21.42 2.37
N ASP A 127 -7.07 22.50 3.13
CA ASP A 127 -8.36 22.87 3.73
C ASP A 127 -9.39 23.27 2.66
N ASP A 128 -8.98 23.94 1.59
CA ASP A 128 -9.85 24.14 0.42
C ASP A 128 -10.24 22.78 -0.20
N ILE A 129 -9.27 21.90 -0.47
CA ILE A 129 -9.52 20.59 -1.07
C ILE A 129 -10.46 19.75 -0.19
N LYS A 130 -10.25 19.72 1.14
CA LYS A 130 -11.14 19.07 2.12
C LYS A 130 -12.58 19.57 2.03
N SER A 131 -12.82 20.80 1.58
CA SER A 131 -14.17 21.35 1.52
C SER A 131 -15.02 20.74 0.40
N TRP A 132 -14.38 20.17 -0.63
CA TRP A 132 -15.08 19.66 -1.80
C TRP A 132 -14.73 18.22 -2.18
N PHE A 133 -13.49 17.76 -2.04
CA PHE A 133 -13.10 16.38 -2.41
C PHE A 133 -13.22 15.40 -1.23
N LYS A 134 -13.67 14.16 -1.49
CA LYS A 134 -13.88 13.14 -0.45
C LYS A 134 -13.36 11.75 -0.86
N PHE A 135 -12.93 10.98 0.13
CA PHE A 135 -12.63 9.57 -0.08
C PHE A 135 -13.91 8.77 -0.40
N ASP A 136 -13.82 7.84 -1.34
CA ASP A 136 -14.88 6.88 -1.63
C ASP A 136 -14.32 5.55 -2.16
N ARG A 137 -14.67 4.45 -1.50
CA ARG A 137 -14.17 3.10 -1.80
C ARG A 137 -14.61 2.58 -3.16
N ARG A 138 -15.68 3.11 -3.75
CA ARG A 138 -16.10 2.73 -5.11
C ARG A 138 -14.98 2.94 -6.13
N TYR A 139 -14.11 3.93 -5.90
CA TYR A 139 -12.98 4.21 -6.80
C TYR A 139 -11.84 3.21 -6.70
N TYR A 140 -11.84 2.26 -5.76
CA TYR A 140 -10.98 1.07 -5.87
C TYR A 140 -11.29 0.25 -7.12
N MET A 141 -12.55 0.31 -7.60
CA MET A 141 -13.00 -0.32 -8.83
C MET A 141 -12.95 0.63 -10.04
N HIS A 142 -12.32 1.80 -9.89
CA HIS A 142 -12.04 2.69 -11.01
C HIS A 142 -10.81 2.17 -11.80
N PRO A 143 -10.87 2.07 -13.14
CA PRO A 143 -9.86 1.37 -13.93
C PRO A 143 -8.48 2.05 -13.99
N THR A 144 -8.42 3.34 -13.70
CA THR A 144 -7.18 4.14 -13.71
C THR A 144 -7.18 5.13 -12.56
N ASP A 145 -6.04 5.74 -12.28
CA ASP A 145 -6.03 6.97 -11.47
C ASP A 145 -6.77 8.07 -12.24
N GLN A 146 -7.48 8.93 -11.53
CA GLN A 146 -8.34 9.93 -12.14
C GLN A 146 -7.56 11.13 -12.69
N GLY A 147 -8.05 11.70 -13.79
CA GLY A 147 -7.61 13.02 -14.28
C GLY A 147 -8.18 14.16 -13.41
N LEU A 148 -7.64 15.37 -13.53
CA LEU A 148 -8.15 16.53 -12.78
C LEU A 148 -9.60 16.84 -13.18
N THR A 149 -9.91 16.77 -14.47
CA THR A 149 -11.24 17.04 -15.02
C THR A 149 -12.29 16.15 -14.36
N GLU A 150 -12.01 14.86 -14.28
CA GLU A 150 -12.89 13.88 -13.64
C GLU A 150 -13.05 14.16 -12.14
N MET A 151 -11.95 14.40 -11.43
CA MET A 151 -11.98 14.72 -9.99
C MET A 151 -12.77 16.00 -9.66
N LEU A 152 -12.78 16.99 -10.56
CA LEU A 152 -13.59 18.20 -10.42
C LEU A 152 -15.09 17.95 -10.67
N GLU A 153 -15.42 16.98 -11.53
CA GLU A 153 -16.81 16.63 -11.84
C GLU A 153 -17.44 15.79 -10.72
N ASN A 154 -16.72 14.78 -10.21
CA ASN A 154 -17.27 13.83 -9.25
C ASN A 154 -16.98 14.18 -7.78
N ASN A 155 -15.94 14.97 -7.51
CA ASN A 155 -15.49 15.36 -6.17
C ASN A 155 -15.14 14.20 -5.23
N MET A 156 -14.84 13.00 -5.76
CA MET A 156 -14.59 11.80 -4.97
C MET A 156 -13.50 10.91 -5.57
N GLY A 157 -12.77 10.18 -4.75
CA GLY A 157 -11.72 9.26 -5.22
C GLY A 157 -11.14 8.37 -4.14
N ARG A 158 -10.21 7.48 -4.54
CA ARG A 158 -9.43 6.66 -3.59
C ARG A 158 -8.20 7.42 -3.08
N CYS A 159 -7.41 6.78 -2.21
CA CYS A 159 -6.26 7.45 -1.59
C CYS A 159 -5.24 7.94 -2.63
N GLU A 160 -5.00 7.21 -3.72
CA GLU A 160 -4.15 7.67 -4.83
C GLU A 160 -4.67 8.96 -5.48
N ASP A 161 -5.98 9.05 -5.77
CA ASP A 161 -6.60 10.24 -6.36
C ASP A 161 -6.49 11.45 -5.43
N MET A 162 -6.75 11.25 -4.13
CA MET A 162 -6.60 12.29 -3.10
C MET A 162 -5.17 12.82 -3.05
N THR A 163 -4.17 11.92 -3.10
CA THR A 163 -2.76 12.32 -3.10
C THR A 163 -2.39 13.06 -4.38
N ASN A 164 -2.82 12.59 -5.54
CA ASN A 164 -2.57 13.19 -6.85
C ASN A 164 -3.18 14.58 -6.96
N LEU A 165 -4.46 14.75 -6.63
CA LEU A 165 -5.15 16.03 -6.64
C LEU A 165 -4.41 17.08 -5.82
N THR A 166 -3.99 16.69 -4.61
CA THR A 166 -3.31 17.59 -3.69
C THR A 166 -1.88 17.87 -4.13
N ILE A 167 -1.19 16.90 -4.75
CA ILE A 167 0.08 17.10 -5.43
C ILE A 167 -0.04 18.13 -6.55
N TYR A 168 -1.08 18.07 -7.38
CA TYR A 168 -1.28 19.03 -8.46
C TYR A 168 -1.41 20.46 -7.91
N ALA A 169 -2.30 20.63 -6.91
CA ALA A 169 -2.55 21.91 -6.27
C ALA A 169 -1.28 22.52 -5.64
N MET A 170 -0.54 21.71 -4.89
CA MET A 170 0.65 22.14 -4.17
C MET A 170 1.85 22.38 -5.10
N ARG A 171 2.09 21.50 -6.08
CA ARG A 171 3.18 21.67 -7.06
C ARG A 171 2.93 22.86 -7.99
N ALA A 172 1.68 23.14 -8.35
CA ALA A 172 1.33 24.35 -9.11
C ALA A 172 1.69 25.62 -8.34
N ASN A 173 1.69 25.55 -7.00
CA ASN A 173 2.03 26.65 -6.10
C ASN A 173 3.44 26.52 -5.49
N GLY A 174 4.34 25.74 -6.09
CA GLY A 174 5.75 25.72 -5.72
C GLY A 174 6.05 25.07 -4.36
N LEU A 175 5.14 24.27 -3.82
CA LEU A 175 5.39 23.42 -2.67
C LEU A 175 6.02 22.11 -3.13
N ALA A 176 7.11 21.71 -2.48
CA ALA A 176 7.79 20.44 -2.74
C ALA A 176 7.02 19.29 -2.09
N VAL A 177 6.27 18.53 -2.88
CA VAL A 177 5.42 17.44 -2.40
C VAL A 177 5.54 16.18 -3.26
N THR A 178 5.39 15.03 -2.63
CA THR A 178 5.25 13.72 -3.28
C THR A 178 4.27 12.83 -2.53
N SER A 179 4.14 11.57 -2.94
CA SER A 179 3.41 10.54 -2.18
C SER A 179 4.40 9.56 -1.56
N ASP A 180 4.18 9.26 -0.28
CA ASP A 180 4.74 8.08 0.38
C ASP A 180 3.62 7.02 0.46
N TYR A 181 3.99 5.75 0.52
CA TYR A 181 3.02 4.66 0.52
C TYR A 181 3.56 3.41 1.22
N THR A 182 2.66 2.61 1.77
CA THR A 182 2.92 1.22 2.10
C THR A 182 2.25 0.34 1.04
N PRO A 183 3.00 -0.56 0.36
CA PRO A 183 2.42 -1.48 -0.61
C PRO A 183 1.41 -2.42 0.04
N PHE A 184 1.68 -2.84 1.29
CA PHE A 184 0.83 -3.75 2.06
C PHE A 184 0.94 -3.41 3.54
N TRP A 185 -0.18 -3.19 4.22
CA TRP A 185 -0.19 -3.11 5.68
C TRP A 185 0.24 -4.43 6.31
N ALA A 186 1.05 -4.35 7.36
CA ALA A 186 1.58 -5.55 8.01
C ALA A 186 0.56 -6.26 8.90
N ASN A 187 -0.46 -5.53 9.40
CA ASN A 187 -1.50 -6.03 10.31
C ASN A 187 -2.94 -5.75 9.84
N ALA A 188 -3.11 -5.38 8.58
CA ALA A 188 -4.40 -5.14 7.94
C ALA A 188 -4.34 -5.60 6.48
N GLY A 189 -5.49 -5.57 5.81
CA GLY A 189 -5.56 -5.72 4.36
C GLY A 189 -5.24 -4.42 3.63
N ASN A 190 -5.15 -4.48 2.30
CA ASN A 190 -4.96 -3.37 1.37
C ASN A 190 -3.58 -2.66 1.47
N ASN A 191 -3.35 -1.74 0.53
CA ASN A 191 -2.26 -0.78 0.51
C ASN A 191 -2.67 0.53 1.20
N HIS A 192 -1.78 1.52 1.22
CA HIS A 192 -2.18 2.91 1.46
C HIS A 192 -1.15 3.90 0.93
N ALA A 193 -1.63 5.03 0.40
CA ALA A 193 -0.82 6.14 -0.05
C ALA A 193 -1.23 7.46 0.64
N TRP A 194 -0.24 8.28 0.99
CA TRP A 194 -0.45 9.60 1.59
C TRP A 194 0.56 10.60 1.04
N ASN A 195 0.34 11.89 1.31
CA ASN A 195 1.23 12.93 0.83
C ASN A 195 2.39 13.19 1.81
N ALA A 196 3.53 13.58 1.25
CA ALA A 196 4.74 13.93 1.97
C ALA A 196 5.23 15.30 1.48
N ILE A 197 5.20 16.32 2.34
CA ILE A 197 5.79 17.63 2.03
C ILE A 197 7.25 17.66 2.48
N VAL A 198 8.13 18.08 1.58
CA VAL A 198 9.56 18.23 1.83
C VAL A 198 9.86 19.70 2.07
N VAL A 199 10.26 20.04 3.29
CA VAL A 199 10.63 21.41 3.65
C VAL A 199 12.09 21.72 3.30
N PRO A 200 12.52 23.00 3.25
CA PRO A 200 13.84 23.38 2.75
C PRO A 200 15.06 22.73 3.43
N ASP A 201 14.95 22.34 4.70
CA ASP A 201 16.02 21.64 5.42
C ASP A 201 16.09 20.13 5.11
N GLY A 202 15.18 19.63 4.26
CA GLY A 202 15.10 18.23 3.84
C GLY A 202 14.17 17.39 4.70
N LYS A 203 13.62 17.91 5.80
CA LYS A 203 12.66 17.17 6.62
C LYS A 203 11.39 16.89 5.80
N VAL A 204 10.87 15.68 5.96
CA VAL A 204 9.58 15.27 5.39
C VAL A 204 8.51 15.31 6.47
N ILE A 205 7.35 15.87 6.13
CA ILE A 205 6.19 15.95 7.01
C ILE A 205 5.02 15.25 6.31
N PRO A 206 4.47 14.17 6.88
CA PRO A 206 3.36 13.45 6.27
C PRO A 206 2.04 14.19 6.47
N PHE A 207 1.12 14.00 5.53
CA PHE A 207 -0.25 14.49 5.57
C PHE A 207 -1.13 13.70 4.62
N MET A 208 -2.45 13.93 4.68
CA MET A 208 -3.38 13.29 3.75
C MET A 208 -4.17 14.36 3.00
N GLY A 209 -3.98 14.41 1.68
CA GLY A 209 -4.76 15.25 0.78
C GLY A 209 -6.26 15.08 1.00
N ALA A 210 -7.00 16.18 1.04
CA ALA A 210 -8.44 16.20 1.30
C ALA A 210 -8.90 15.62 2.67
N GLU A 211 -7.97 15.37 3.61
CA GLU A 211 -8.33 14.80 4.92
C GLU A 211 -7.59 15.45 6.10
N SER A 212 -6.25 15.47 6.12
CA SER A 212 -5.44 15.88 7.28
C SER A 212 -4.26 16.76 6.86
N ASN A 213 -4.01 17.84 7.60
CA ASN A 213 -2.95 18.79 7.26
C ASN A 213 -1.54 18.28 7.65
N PRO A 214 -0.47 18.84 7.06
CA PRO A 214 0.90 18.54 7.45
C PRO A 214 1.14 18.63 8.95
N GLY A 215 1.62 17.53 9.52
CA GLY A 215 1.91 17.40 10.95
C GLY A 215 0.74 16.95 11.81
N GLU A 216 -0.46 16.79 11.23
CA GLU A 216 -1.66 16.30 11.94
C GLU A 216 -2.01 14.85 11.60
N TYR A 217 -1.37 14.28 10.58
CA TYR A 217 -1.71 12.97 10.06
C TYR A 217 -1.05 11.85 10.85
N ASN A 218 -1.82 10.81 11.14
CA ASN A 218 -1.39 9.67 11.93
C ASN A 218 -1.67 8.35 11.20
N LEU A 219 -0.63 7.57 10.96
CA LEU A 219 -0.72 6.23 10.38
C LEU A 219 -1.13 5.25 11.47
N ARG A 220 -2.29 4.60 11.28
CA ARG A 220 -2.96 3.82 12.33
C ARG A 220 -2.55 2.35 12.37
N TYR A 221 -1.95 1.86 11.29
CA TYR A 221 -1.62 0.44 11.08
C TYR A 221 -0.11 0.21 11.06
N LYS A 222 0.28 -1.05 11.22
CA LYS A 222 1.68 -1.44 11.30
C LYS A 222 2.32 -1.39 9.93
N LEU A 223 3.47 -0.74 9.88
CA LEU A 223 4.31 -0.63 8.71
C LEU A 223 5.40 -1.69 8.78
N ALA A 224 5.48 -2.54 7.76
CA ALA A 224 6.70 -3.31 7.51
C ALA A 224 7.72 -2.47 6.74
N LYS A 225 7.21 -1.70 5.77
CA LYS A 225 7.97 -0.80 4.90
C LYS A 225 7.16 0.43 4.52
N VAL A 226 7.85 1.53 4.26
CA VAL A 226 7.32 2.73 3.61
C VAL A 226 8.24 3.10 2.46
N TYR A 227 7.63 3.38 1.30
CA TYR A 227 8.34 3.82 0.12
C TYR A 227 7.88 5.21 -0.30
N ARG A 228 8.82 6.03 -0.75
CA ARG A 228 8.56 7.34 -1.34
C ARG A 228 8.56 7.25 -2.84
N LYS A 229 7.50 7.74 -3.49
CA LYS A 229 7.48 7.89 -4.94
C LYS A 229 8.48 8.96 -5.35
N MET A 230 9.33 8.60 -6.30
CA MET A 230 10.29 9.48 -6.95
C MET A 230 9.85 9.70 -8.40
N TYR A 231 10.17 10.86 -8.96
CA TYR A 231 10.12 11.08 -10.40
C TYR A 231 11.37 10.51 -11.07
N SER A 232 12.54 10.71 -10.46
CA SER A 232 13.79 10.19 -11.00
C SER A 232 13.91 8.66 -10.82
N MET A 233 14.51 8.00 -11.81
CA MET A 233 14.78 6.56 -11.73
C MET A 233 15.83 6.29 -10.65
N GLN A 234 15.51 5.33 -9.77
CA GLN A 234 16.36 4.88 -8.68
C GLN A 234 17.11 3.63 -9.12
N LYS A 235 18.38 3.79 -9.51
CA LYS A 235 19.18 2.70 -10.09
C LYS A 235 19.43 1.54 -9.12
N GLU A 236 19.28 1.78 -7.82
CA GLU A 236 19.41 0.75 -6.79
C GLU A 236 18.18 -0.19 -6.72
N ASN A 237 17.05 0.18 -7.35
CA ASN A 237 15.85 -0.66 -7.35
C ASN A 237 16.07 -1.97 -8.13
N LEU A 238 15.41 -3.04 -7.67
CA LEU A 238 15.58 -4.41 -8.18
C LEU A 238 15.49 -4.52 -9.71
N VAL A 239 14.60 -3.76 -10.33
CA VAL A 239 14.40 -3.76 -11.80
C VAL A 239 15.68 -3.45 -12.59
N PHE A 240 16.58 -2.66 -12.02
CA PHE A 240 17.86 -2.27 -12.64
C PHE A 240 19.05 -3.14 -12.21
N GLN A 241 18.85 -4.03 -11.25
CA GLN A 241 19.91 -4.88 -10.72
C GLN A 241 20.08 -6.14 -11.58
N ASP A 242 21.34 -6.57 -11.74
CA ASP A 242 21.64 -7.87 -12.33
C ASP A 242 21.05 -8.98 -11.44
N ARG A 243 20.28 -9.87 -12.05
CA ARG A 243 19.60 -10.97 -11.36
C ARG A 243 19.46 -12.16 -12.30
N LYS A 244 19.34 -13.35 -11.73
CA LYS A 244 19.12 -14.58 -12.49
C LYS A 244 17.66 -14.75 -12.91
N GLN A 245 16.73 -14.26 -12.10
CA GLN A 245 15.30 -14.33 -12.38
C GLN A 245 14.86 -13.29 -13.40
N GLU A 246 14.04 -13.69 -14.37
CA GLU A 246 13.44 -12.75 -15.32
C GLU A 246 12.32 -11.93 -14.66
N LYS A 247 11.40 -12.62 -13.98
CA LYS A 247 10.22 -12.05 -13.32
C LYS A 247 10.54 -11.54 -11.91
N MET A 248 9.74 -10.57 -11.46
CA MET A 248 9.85 -9.93 -10.15
C MET A 248 8.45 -9.80 -9.54
N ALA A 249 8.37 -9.82 -8.22
CA ALA A 249 7.12 -9.63 -7.51
C ALA A 249 6.54 -8.22 -7.74
N GLY A 250 5.43 -8.15 -8.48
CA GLY A 250 4.56 -6.98 -8.61
C GLY A 250 5.26 -5.60 -8.60
N TRP A 251 4.95 -4.82 -7.57
CA TRP A 251 5.36 -3.42 -7.41
C TRP A 251 6.88 -3.23 -7.21
N LEU A 252 7.63 -4.27 -6.79
CA LEU A 252 9.10 -4.24 -6.65
C LEU A 252 9.83 -4.13 -8.00
N ALA A 253 9.12 -4.32 -9.11
CA ALA A 253 9.60 -3.97 -10.45
C ALA A 253 9.60 -2.44 -10.72
N GLY A 254 9.15 -1.63 -9.75
CA GLY A 254 9.08 -0.18 -9.84
C GLY A 254 10.45 0.49 -10.02
N LYS A 255 10.49 1.51 -10.87
CA LYS A 255 11.73 2.19 -11.27
C LYS A 255 12.08 3.41 -10.42
N SER A 256 11.10 3.96 -9.72
CA SER A 256 11.20 5.31 -9.15
C SER A 256 10.61 5.35 -7.75
N TYR A 257 11.20 4.60 -6.83
CA TYR A 257 10.87 4.65 -5.41
C TYR A 257 12.14 4.50 -4.57
N ILE A 258 12.14 5.09 -3.37
CA ILE A 258 13.17 4.86 -2.35
C ILE A 258 12.51 4.34 -1.06
N ASP A 259 13.25 3.54 -0.29
CA ASP A 259 12.84 3.15 1.05
C ASP A 259 13.00 4.34 2.01
N VAL A 260 11.93 4.68 2.73
CA VAL A 260 11.89 5.74 3.75
C VAL A 260 11.28 5.24 5.04
N THR A 261 11.30 3.93 5.29
CA THR A 261 10.68 3.30 6.47
C THR A 261 11.18 3.95 7.77
N ALA A 262 12.48 4.25 7.85
CA ALA A 262 13.12 4.91 8.98
C ALA A 262 12.65 6.37 9.23
N ASP A 263 12.00 7.02 8.25
CA ASP A 263 11.37 8.33 8.46
C ASP A 263 10.10 8.23 9.32
N TYR A 264 9.50 7.03 9.42
CA TYR A 264 8.17 6.81 10.01
C TYR A 264 8.18 5.99 11.30
N ILE A 265 9.05 5.00 11.38
CA ILE A 265 9.12 4.06 12.51
C ILE A 265 10.57 3.71 12.86
N ASP A 266 10.78 3.17 14.06
CA ASP A 266 12.03 2.49 14.37
C ASP A 266 12.14 1.23 13.48
N VAL A 267 13.36 1.00 12.98
CA VAL A 267 13.64 -0.08 12.03
C VAL A 267 14.84 -0.91 12.49
N GLY A 268 14.96 -2.12 11.96
CA GLY A 268 16.21 -2.86 12.07
C GLY A 268 16.43 -3.87 10.96
N ASP A 269 17.70 -4.23 10.80
CA ASP A 269 18.16 -5.16 9.78
C ASP A 269 17.91 -6.61 10.21
N VAL A 270 17.39 -7.41 9.29
CA VAL A 270 17.04 -8.81 9.51
C VAL A 270 17.85 -9.70 8.59
N SER A 271 18.65 -10.58 9.18
CA SER A 271 19.39 -11.62 8.45
C SER A 271 18.67 -12.95 8.55
N VAL A 272 18.20 -13.48 7.43
CA VAL A 272 17.47 -14.75 7.36
C VAL A 272 18.36 -15.82 6.71
N THR A 273 18.51 -16.96 7.38
CA THR A 273 19.12 -18.16 6.76
C THR A 273 18.03 -18.95 6.05
N LEU A 274 18.24 -19.26 4.78
CA LEU A 274 17.28 -19.99 3.96
C LEU A 274 17.28 -21.47 4.32
N GLU A 275 16.10 -22.07 4.38
CA GLU A 275 15.89 -23.47 4.76
C GLU A 275 15.64 -24.36 3.55
N ALA A 276 15.06 -23.79 2.49
CA ALA A 276 14.84 -24.48 1.23
C ALA A 276 16.12 -24.56 0.38
N GLU A 277 16.17 -25.56 -0.50
CA GLU A 277 17.18 -25.60 -1.56
C GLU A 277 17.01 -24.39 -2.49
N ILE A 278 18.12 -23.72 -2.81
CA ILE A 278 18.11 -22.54 -3.66
C ILE A 278 18.27 -23.01 -5.11
N PRO A 279 17.27 -22.83 -5.99
CA PRO A 279 17.42 -23.22 -7.39
C PRO A 279 18.52 -22.41 -8.08
N ASP A 280 19.23 -23.02 -9.03
CA ASP A 280 20.34 -22.37 -9.74
C ASP A 280 19.94 -21.05 -10.44
N SER A 281 18.66 -20.91 -10.80
CA SER A 281 18.06 -19.74 -11.44
C SER A 281 17.69 -18.61 -10.47
N ILE A 282 17.91 -18.78 -9.16
CA ILE A 282 17.52 -17.84 -8.11
C ILE A 282 18.77 -17.24 -7.45
N ASP A 283 18.86 -15.92 -7.38
CA ASP A 283 19.87 -15.21 -6.58
C ASP A 283 19.30 -14.05 -5.72
N ILE A 284 17.99 -13.86 -5.79
CA ILE A 284 17.21 -12.88 -5.01
C ILE A 284 16.17 -13.64 -4.17
N ALA A 285 16.07 -13.29 -2.89
CA ALA A 285 14.98 -13.70 -2.02
C ALA A 285 14.13 -12.48 -1.64
N TYR A 286 12.87 -12.73 -1.32
CA TYR A 286 11.91 -11.74 -0.87
C TYR A 286 11.56 -11.98 0.59
N ILE A 287 11.16 -10.92 1.28
CA ILE A 287 10.50 -11.00 2.58
C ILE A 287 9.06 -10.53 2.40
N CYS A 288 8.11 -11.26 2.96
CA CYS A 288 6.69 -11.05 2.75
C CYS A 288 5.97 -10.68 4.05
N VAL A 289 4.89 -9.93 3.95
CA VAL A 289 3.89 -9.74 5.00
C VAL A 289 2.59 -10.42 4.61
N TYR A 290 1.79 -10.83 5.60
CA TYR A 290 0.46 -11.36 5.34
C TYR A 290 -0.50 -10.18 5.12
N ASN A 291 -1.20 -10.14 3.98
CA ASN A 291 -2.09 -9.05 3.58
C ASN A 291 -3.10 -9.59 2.54
N ASP A 292 -4.38 -9.22 2.68
CA ASP A 292 -5.49 -9.70 1.84
C ASP A 292 -5.53 -11.22 1.67
N GLY A 293 -5.37 -11.94 2.79
CA GLY A 293 -5.46 -13.40 2.80
C GLY A 293 -4.26 -14.16 2.24
N ASP A 294 -3.18 -13.46 1.88
CA ASP A 294 -2.01 -14.07 1.25
C ASP A 294 -0.68 -13.44 1.71
N TRP A 295 0.43 -14.12 1.44
CA TRP A 295 1.78 -13.60 1.66
C TRP A 295 2.22 -12.73 0.48
N ARG A 296 2.43 -11.44 0.75
CA ARG A 296 2.81 -10.44 -0.26
C ARG A 296 4.24 -9.97 -0.05
N ALA A 297 5.07 -10.04 -1.08
CA ALA A 297 6.44 -9.53 -1.04
C ALA A 297 6.45 -8.02 -0.72
N ILE A 298 7.18 -7.65 0.33
CA ILE A 298 7.31 -6.27 0.81
C ILE A 298 8.72 -5.71 0.64
N ASP A 299 9.74 -6.56 0.59
CA ASP A 299 11.12 -6.16 0.32
C ASP A 299 11.92 -7.33 -0.29
N TRP A 300 13.14 -7.07 -0.74
CA TRP A 300 14.02 -8.03 -1.41
C TRP A 300 15.47 -7.92 -0.94
N GLY A 301 16.21 -9.01 -1.09
CA GLY A 301 17.63 -9.04 -0.79
C GLY A 301 18.37 -10.09 -1.62
N ARG A 302 19.68 -9.86 -1.82
CA ARG A 302 20.53 -10.81 -2.55
C ARG A 302 20.96 -11.95 -1.65
N ILE A 303 20.85 -13.17 -2.17
CA ILE A 303 21.26 -14.38 -1.47
C ILE A 303 22.79 -14.48 -1.47
N GLN A 304 23.38 -14.61 -0.29
CA GLN A 304 24.81 -14.79 -0.07
C GLN A 304 25.03 -15.94 0.91
N SER A 305 25.73 -16.98 0.49
CA SER A 305 26.08 -18.14 1.34
C SER A 305 24.87 -18.78 2.05
N GLY A 306 23.72 -18.85 1.37
CA GLY A 306 22.49 -19.43 1.92
C GLY A 306 21.72 -18.52 2.87
N ALA A 307 22.09 -17.24 2.98
CA ALA A 307 21.39 -16.25 3.78
C ALA A 307 21.08 -14.98 2.97
N VAL A 308 20.16 -14.17 3.47
CA VAL A 308 19.78 -12.89 2.89
C VAL A 308 19.63 -11.84 3.99
N LEU A 309 20.03 -10.61 3.70
CA LEU A 309 19.85 -9.44 4.55
C LEU A 309 18.71 -8.59 3.99
N PHE A 310 17.73 -8.29 4.81
CA PHE A 310 16.70 -7.28 4.54
C PHE A 310 16.95 -6.12 5.50
N GLN A 311 17.13 -4.92 4.96
CA GLN A 311 17.50 -3.74 5.74
C GLN A 311 16.27 -3.00 6.20
N ASP A 312 16.36 -2.15 7.24
CA ASP A 312 15.32 -1.19 7.62
C ASP A 312 13.90 -1.80 7.74
N MET A 313 13.76 -2.98 8.37
CA MET A 313 12.47 -3.65 8.54
C MET A 313 11.72 -3.13 9.76
N GLY A 314 10.40 -2.95 9.64
CA GLY A 314 9.54 -2.63 10.78
C GLY A 314 9.39 -3.80 11.77
N THR A 315 9.26 -3.50 13.06
CA THR A 315 9.13 -4.47 14.16
C THR A 315 7.68 -4.72 14.58
N ASP A 316 7.51 -5.74 15.42
CA ASP A 316 6.21 -6.28 15.85
C ASP A 316 5.37 -6.77 14.66
N VAL A 317 6.03 -7.44 13.70
CA VAL A 317 5.45 -7.92 12.42
C VAL A 317 5.76 -9.39 12.20
N ALA A 318 4.79 -10.11 11.62
CA ALA A 318 4.98 -11.46 11.07
C ALA A 318 5.52 -11.39 9.64
N TYR A 319 6.66 -12.05 9.41
CA TYR A 319 7.32 -12.11 8.12
C TYR A 319 7.45 -13.54 7.61
N LEU A 320 7.48 -13.70 6.29
CA LEU A 320 7.80 -14.96 5.62
C LEU A 320 8.89 -14.73 4.56
N PRO A 321 10.07 -15.38 4.66
CA PRO A 321 11.04 -15.38 3.58
C PRO A 321 10.56 -16.30 2.44
N ALA A 322 10.64 -15.80 1.20
CA ALA A 322 10.18 -16.52 0.03
C ALA A 322 11.05 -16.30 -1.21
N PHE A 323 10.96 -17.23 -2.15
CA PHE A 323 11.32 -17.02 -3.54
C PHE A 323 10.10 -16.53 -4.32
N TYR A 324 10.36 -15.95 -5.50
CA TYR A 324 9.32 -15.64 -6.48
C TYR A 324 9.56 -16.49 -7.73
N ILE A 325 8.75 -17.53 -7.90
CA ILE A 325 8.93 -18.57 -8.91
C ILE A 325 7.60 -18.75 -9.63
N ASN A 326 7.61 -18.76 -10.96
CA ASN A 326 6.40 -18.86 -11.79
C ASN A 326 5.30 -17.85 -11.43
N GLU A 327 5.72 -16.65 -11.03
CA GLU A 327 4.83 -15.57 -10.59
C GLU A 327 4.11 -15.81 -9.25
N GLU A 328 4.52 -16.85 -8.51
CA GLU A 328 4.01 -17.23 -7.18
C GLU A 328 5.06 -17.03 -6.08
N ILE A 329 4.56 -16.83 -4.85
CA ILE A 329 5.38 -16.74 -3.63
C ILE A 329 5.62 -18.15 -3.09
N GLU A 330 6.86 -18.62 -3.19
CA GLU A 330 7.27 -19.94 -2.70
C GLU A 330 8.07 -19.79 -1.40
N PRO A 331 7.57 -20.26 -0.24
CA PRO A 331 8.28 -20.14 1.03
C PRO A 331 9.68 -20.77 0.97
N CYS A 332 10.72 -20.02 1.38
CA CYS A 332 12.10 -20.52 1.43
C CYS A 332 12.68 -20.60 2.85
N GLY A 333 11.83 -20.36 3.85
CA GLY A 333 12.10 -20.52 5.27
C GLY A 333 10.79 -20.50 6.07
N SER A 334 10.89 -20.73 7.38
CA SER A 334 9.71 -20.64 8.25
C SER A 334 9.28 -19.18 8.45
N PRO A 335 7.98 -18.90 8.65
CA PRO A 335 7.55 -17.59 9.09
C PRO A 335 8.14 -17.28 10.47
N PHE A 336 8.30 -15.99 10.77
CA PHE A 336 8.81 -15.55 12.06
C PHE A 336 8.17 -14.23 12.47
N ILE A 337 8.13 -13.98 13.78
CA ILE A 337 7.80 -12.68 14.33
C ILE A 337 9.11 -11.92 14.57
N LEU A 338 9.23 -10.71 14.03
CA LEU A 338 10.25 -9.76 14.46
C LEU A 338 9.66 -8.91 15.57
N HIS A 339 10.14 -9.08 16.80
CA HIS A 339 9.68 -8.32 17.96
C HIS A 339 10.34 -6.92 18.02
N ASP A 340 9.77 -6.01 18.81
CA ASP A 340 10.30 -4.64 19.01
C ASP A 340 11.74 -4.60 19.56
N ASP A 341 12.17 -5.66 20.24
CA ASP A 341 13.54 -5.80 20.74
C ASP A 341 14.50 -6.43 19.72
N MET A 342 14.09 -6.48 18.44
CA MET A 342 14.80 -7.12 17.33
C MET A 342 14.99 -8.64 17.46
N ARG A 343 14.35 -9.28 18.45
CA ARG A 343 14.37 -10.74 18.55
C ARG A 343 13.51 -11.34 17.44
N MET A 344 14.08 -12.29 16.72
CA MET A 344 13.34 -13.13 15.78
C MET A 344 12.79 -14.37 16.49
N GLU A 345 11.47 -14.54 16.45
CA GLU A 345 10.78 -15.74 16.93
C GLU A 345 10.31 -16.56 15.74
N LYS A 346 11.06 -17.62 15.44
CA LYS A 346 10.75 -18.54 14.35
C LYS A 346 9.53 -19.40 14.70
N LEU A 347 8.55 -19.43 13.79
CA LEU A 347 7.31 -20.19 13.93
C LEU A 347 7.39 -21.46 13.07
N THR A 348 7.64 -22.58 13.73
CA THR A 348 7.71 -23.90 13.10
C THR A 348 6.77 -24.82 13.85
N ALA A 349 5.79 -25.39 13.14
CA ALA A 349 4.80 -26.28 13.71
C ALA A 349 5.46 -27.47 14.43
N ASP A 350 5.24 -27.58 15.73
CA ASP A 350 5.76 -28.66 16.56
C ASP A 350 4.67 -29.71 16.77
N THR A 351 4.73 -30.78 15.97
CA THR A 351 3.81 -31.92 16.08
C THR A 351 4.10 -32.82 17.29
N THR A 352 5.23 -32.61 17.98
CA THR A 352 5.55 -33.33 19.23
C THR A 352 4.95 -32.62 20.45
N GLN A 353 4.71 -31.32 20.34
CA GLN A 353 4.02 -30.52 21.35
C GLN A 353 2.63 -30.09 20.86
N MET A 354 1.66 -30.98 21.01
CA MET A 354 0.27 -30.69 20.65
C MET A 354 -0.42 -29.88 21.75
N ILE A 355 -1.18 -28.85 21.35
CA ILE A 355 -1.90 -27.94 22.24
C ILE A 355 -3.39 -27.92 21.92
N SER A 356 -4.17 -27.37 22.86
CA SER A 356 -5.58 -27.04 22.64
C SER A 356 -5.73 -25.52 22.51
N LEU A 357 -6.44 -25.09 21.47
CA LEU A 357 -6.76 -23.70 21.19
C LEU A 357 -8.20 -23.41 21.59
N SER A 358 -8.39 -22.41 22.45
CA SER A 358 -9.69 -21.85 22.79
C SER A 358 -9.84 -20.50 22.09
N LEU A 359 -10.53 -20.49 20.95
CA LEU A 359 -10.63 -19.31 20.07
C LEU A 359 -11.93 -18.55 20.32
N THR A 360 -11.84 -17.23 20.47
CA THR A 360 -12.99 -16.37 20.83
C THR A 360 -13.47 -15.49 19.70
N GLY A 361 -12.68 -15.34 18.65
CA GLY A 361 -13.01 -14.44 17.56
C GLY A 361 -12.06 -14.59 16.37
N THR A 362 -12.42 -13.88 15.31
CA THR A 362 -11.56 -13.66 14.16
C THR A 362 -11.51 -12.16 13.85
N THR A 363 -11.13 -11.78 12.65
CA THR A 363 -11.11 -10.38 12.24
C THR A 363 -11.90 -10.12 10.98
N GLN A 364 -12.28 -8.86 10.74
CA GLN A 364 -12.91 -8.42 9.50
C GLN A 364 -12.35 -7.06 9.09
N ILE A 365 -12.25 -6.83 7.78
CA ILE A 365 -11.90 -5.52 7.24
C ILE A 365 -12.92 -4.48 7.69
N LYS A 366 -12.41 -3.28 7.96
CA LYS A 366 -13.22 -2.12 8.30
C LYS A 366 -12.56 -0.89 7.70
N GLN A 367 -13.31 -0.13 6.91
CA GLN A 367 -12.87 1.16 6.40
C GLN A 367 -12.62 2.14 7.57
N ASP A 368 -11.45 2.78 7.54
CA ASP A 368 -11.05 3.83 8.48
C ASP A 368 -10.60 5.08 7.71
N SER A 369 -11.57 5.96 7.43
CA SER A 369 -11.35 7.17 6.62
C SER A 369 -10.90 6.82 5.19
N SER A 370 -9.65 7.15 4.82
CA SER A 370 -9.05 6.87 3.51
C SER A 370 -8.18 5.61 3.44
N THR A 371 -8.13 4.81 4.50
CA THR A 371 -7.39 3.54 4.54
C THR A 371 -8.28 2.45 5.11
N ASP A 372 -7.96 1.19 4.83
CA ASP A 372 -8.61 0.06 5.46
C ASP A 372 -7.89 -0.36 6.74
N GLY A 373 -8.68 -0.87 7.67
CA GLY A 373 -8.27 -1.42 8.95
C GLY A 373 -8.89 -2.76 9.23
N VAL A 374 -8.69 -3.23 10.46
CA VAL A 374 -9.18 -4.53 10.90
C VAL A 374 -9.83 -4.43 12.27
N ASN A 375 -11.06 -4.93 12.38
CA ASN A 375 -11.74 -5.11 13.66
C ASN A 375 -11.68 -6.57 14.10
N LYS A 376 -11.49 -6.77 15.41
CA LYS A 376 -11.73 -8.07 16.04
C LYS A 376 -13.24 -8.27 16.14
N ILE A 377 -13.72 -9.41 15.68
CA ILE A 377 -15.12 -9.80 15.74
C ILE A 377 -15.28 -11.08 16.53
N ASN A 378 -16.39 -11.19 17.27
CA ASN A 378 -16.75 -12.43 17.94
C ASN A 378 -17.20 -13.47 16.91
N LEU A 379 -17.05 -14.74 17.25
CA LEU A 379 -17.59 -15.83 16.43
C LEU A 379 -19.12 -15.75 16.40
N THR A 380 -19.71 -16.03 15.24
CA THR A 380 -21.16 -16.01 15.03
C THR A 380 -21.74 -17.39 15.29
N ALA A 381 -22.68 -17.50 16.22
CA ALA A 381 -23.31 -18.78 16.56
C ALA A 381 -23.99 -19.42 15.33
N GLY A 382 -23.75 -20.71 15.13
CA GLY A 382 -24.21 -21.48 13.97
C GLY A 382 -23.34 -21.34 12.71
N LYS A 383 -22.38 -20.39 12.69
CA LYS A 383 -21.46 -20.20 11.57
C LYS A 383 -20.28 -21.18 11.69
N GLU A 384 -19.87 -21.76 10.56
CA GLU A 384 -18.73 -22.67 10.49
C GLU A 384 -17.42 -21.91 10.29
N TYR A 385 -16.37 -22.35 10.98
CA TYR A 385 -15.02 -21.82 10.88
C TYR A 385 -14.02 -22.95 10.68
N GLU A 386 -13.07 -22.73 9.81
CA GLU A 386 -11.94 -23.63 9.54
C GLU A 386 -10.67 -23.07 10.18
N LEU A 387 -9.99 -23.91 10.98
CA LEU A 387 -8.69 -23.60 11.53
C LEU A 387 -7.59 -24.15 10.62
N PHE A 388 -6.66 -23.28 10.25
CA PHE A 388 -5.41 -23.62 9.58
C PHE A 388 -4.22 -23.39 10.51
N TYR A 389 -3.15 -24.15 10.27
CA TYR A 389 -1.82 -23.89 10.83
C TYR A 389 -0.78 -23.92 9.71
N TRP A 390 0.29 -23.15 9.87
CA TRP A 390 1.36 -23.10 8.90
C TRP A 390 2.37 -24.24 9.12
N ASP A 391 2.55 -25.07 8.09
CA ASP A 391 3.62 -26.06 7.97
C ASP A 391 4.03 -26.18 6.51
N SER A 392 5.05 -25.38 6.12
CA SER A 392 5.49 -25.21 4.73
C SER A 392 4.36 -24.83 3.76
N GLY A 393 3.33 -24.15 4.27
CA GLY A 393 2.05 -23.88 3.61
C GLY A 393 0.88 -24.01 4.59
N TRP A 394 -0.30 -23.56 4.19
CA TRP A 394 -1.50 -23.66 5.04
C TRP A 394 -2.04 -25.09 5.07
N GLN A 395 -2.03 -25.70 6.26
CA GLN A 395 -2.62 -27.01 6.52
C GLN A 395 -3.96 -26.84 7.24
N SER A 396 -5.03 -27.43 6.71
CA SER A 396 -6.31 -27.49 7.42
C SER A 396 -6.20 -28.44 8.61
N HIS A 397 -6.52 -27.93 9.80
CA HIS A 397 -6.68 -28.75 11.00
C HIS A 397 -8.11 -29.30 11.09
N GLY A 398 -9.11 -28.48 10.74
CA GLY A 398 -10.50 -28.91 10.67
C GLY A 398 -11.51 -27.79 10.83
N LYS A 399 -12.78 -28.12 10.58
CA LYS A 399 -13.92 -27.20 10.65
C LYS A 399 -14.78 -27.44 11.89
N LYS A 400 -15.30 -26.37 12.48
CA LYS A 400 -16.28 -26.43 13.58
C LYS A 400 -17.27 -25.26 13.51
N ALA A 401 -18.54 -25.55 13.79
CA ALA A 401 -19.56 -24.55 13.99
C ALA A 401 -19.41 -23.88 15.36
N ALA A 402 -19.42 -22.53 15.39
CA ALA A 402 -19.40 -21.78 16.63
C ALA A 402 -20.75 -21.86 17.36
N GLY A 403 -20.69 -21.88 18.69
CA GLY A 403 -21.86 -21.77 19.58
C GLY A 403 -21.67 -20.62 20.56
N ASP A 404 -22.25 -20.76 21.76
CA ASP A 404 -22.13 -19.73 22.81
C ASP A 404 -20.81 -19.79 23.58
N GLN A 405 -19.95 -20.77 23.30
CA GLN A 405 -18.67 -20.98 23.95
C GLN A 405 -17.52 -20.77 22.96
N PRO A 406 -16.30 -20.45 23.44
CA PRO A 406 -15.12 -20.39 22.58
C PRO A 406 -14.94 -21.68 21.77
N LEU A 407 -14.54 -21.52 20.51
CA LEU A 407 -14.32 -22.64 19.60
C LEU A 407 -13.05 -23.38 20.02
N GLN A 408 -13.23 -24.62 20.49
CA GLN A 408 -12.13 -25.46 20.95
C GLN A 408 -11.58 -26.29 19.79
N PHE A 409 -10.27 -26.23 19.55
CA PHE A 409 -9.56 -27.17 18.69
C PHE A 409 -8.49 -27.88 19.52
N ASP A 410 -8.49 -29.21 19.50
CA ASP A 410 -7.57 -30.04 20.27
C ASP A 410 -6.57 -30.71 19.34
N ASN A 411 -5.39 -31.06 19.87
CA ASN A 411 -4.32 -31.67 19.09
C ASN A 411 -3.88 -30.80 17.91
N VAL A 412 -3.70 -29.50 18.15
CA VAL A 412 -3.12 -28.57 17.18
C VAL A 412 -1.60 -28.51 17.41
N PRO A 413 -0.74 -28.53 16.37
CA PRO A 413 0.69 -28.34 16.56
C PRO A 413 1.00 -27.04 17.30
N GLY A 414 1.87 -27.09 18.30
CA GLY A 414 2.36 -25.91 19.02
C GLY A 414 3.37 -25.11 18.18
N ASN A 415 3.75 -23.91 18.67
CA ASN A 415 4.76 -23.05 18.04
C ASN A 415 4.49 -22.72 16.54
N ALA A 416 3.23 -22.79 16.12
CA ALA A 416 2.83 -22.53 14.74
C ALA A 416 2.19 -21.14 14.59
N LEU A 417 2.15 -20.67 13.34
CA LEU A 417 1.27 -19.59 12.93
C LEU A 417 -0.09 -20.19 12.58
N TYR A 418 -1.17 -19.57 13.04
CA TYR A 418 -2.54 -20.04 12.85
C TYR A 418 -3.37 -19.04 12.07
N TRP A 419 -4.46 -19.53 11.47
CA TRP A 419 -5.41 -18.73 10.73
C TRP A 419 -6.81 -19.32 10.86
N LEU A 420 -7.81 -18.51 11.24
CA LEU A 420 -9.18 -18.95 11.48
C LEU A 420 -10.12 -18.23 10.50
N VAL A 421 -10.69 -19.01 9.58
CA VAL A 421 -11.44 -18.51 8.43
C VAL A 421 -12.89 -18.92 8.56
N ALA A 422 -13.82 -18.00 8.30
CA ALA A 422 -15.24 -18.34 8.22
C ALA A 422 -15.58 -18.92 6.82
N ASP A 423 -16.52 -19.87 6.76
CA ASP A 423 -16.77 -20.65 5.51
C ASP A 423 -17.32 -19.83 4.32
N ASP A 424 -17.79 -18.61 4.57
CA ASP A 424 -18.38 -17.66 3.62
C ASP A 424 -17.61 -16.33 3.57
N SER A 425 -16.38 -16.27 4.09
CA SER A 425 -15.56 -15.07 4.06
C SER A 425 -14.70 -15.00 2.80
N ASP A 426 -14.25 -13.79 2.50
CA ASP A 426 -13.27 -13.51 1.44
C ASP A 426 -11.84 -13.92 1.83
N ARG A 427 -11.68 -14.64 2.96
CA ARG A 427 -10.40 -15.13 3.49
C ARG A 427 -9.40 -14.00 3.82
N GLU A 428 -9.89 -12.85 4.25
CA GLU A 428 -9.04 -11.71 4.65
C GLU A 428 -8.79 -11.66 6.17
N GLU A 429 -9.22 -12.68 6.92
CA GLU A 429 -8.99 -12.73 8.35
C GLU A 429 -7.49 -12.78 8.69
N ARG A 430 -7.09 -12.16 9.80
CA ARG A 430 -5.69 -12.05 10.19
C ARG A 430 -5.16 -13.34 10.78
N ILE A 431 -3.92 -13.64 10.42
CA ILE A 431 -3.09 -14.65 11.07
C ILE A 431 -2.87 -14.32 12.55
N PHE A 432 -2.64 -15.35 13.36
CA PHE A 432 -2.37 -15.18 14.78
C PHE A 432 -1.43 -16.24 15.32
N THR A 433 -0.70 -15.90 16.39
CA THR A 433 -0.06 -16.89 17.28
C THR A 433 -0.91 -17.10 18.52
N TYR A 434 -0.68 -18.20 19.23
CA TYR A 434 -1.41 -18.51 20.47
C TYR A 434 -0.47 -18.54 21.66
N SER A 435 -0.61 -17.57 22.56
CA SER A 435 0.26 -17.41 23.72
C SER A 435 -0.56 -17.10 24.98
N ASN A 436 -0.18 -17.72 26.10
CA ASN A 436 -0.85 -17.55 27.39
C ASN A 436 -2.38 -17.74 27.33
N GLY A 437 -2.85 -18.69 26.51
CA GLY A 437 -4.27 -19.01 26.35
C GLY A 437 -5.06 -17.97 25.54
N ARG A 438 -4.39 -17.14 24.72
CA ARG A 438 -5.02 -16.05 23.95
C ARG A 438 -4.49 -15.98 22.52
N GLN A 439 -5.36 -15.54 21.61
CA GLN A 439 -4.99 -15.15 20.26
C GLN A 439 -4.20 -13.84 20.28
N VAL A 440 -3.05 -13.83 19.60
CA VAL A 440 -2.24 -12.64 19.33
C VAL A 440 -2.19 -12.48 17.81
N TRP A 441 -2.90 -11.49 17.28
CA TRP A 441 -3.04 -11.26 15.84
C TRP A 441 -1.84 -10.50 15.29
N TRP A 442 -1.46 -10.86 14.07
CA TRP A 442 -0.34 -10.27 13.34
C TRP A 442 -0.80 -9.63 12.05
#